data_AF-A0A937QC94-F1
#
_entry.id   AF-A0A937QC94-F1
#
_cell.length_a   1.000
_cell.length_b   1.000
_cell.length_c   1.000
_cell.angle_alpha   90.00
_cell.angle_beta   90.00
_cell.angle_gamma   90.00
#
_symmetry.space_group_name_H-M   'P 1'
#
loop_
_entity.id
_entity.type
_entity.pdbx_description
1 polymer ?
#
loop_
_entity_poly.entity_id
_entity_poly.type
_entity_poly.pdbx_seq_one_letter_code
_entity_poly.pdbx_strand_id
1 'polypeptide(L)'
;MKTRSLQSQSSDIIRRYLISKAVTTALRPLLCIGFYLLVYLAANQLAFAQTSTVIAKEILDKVDDLWRGDSSHGTMTMTITTAHWTRTLTIESWSKGKEKSLMRILAPKKEKGTTTLRSGNNIWNYLPKVKRVIKLPSSMMASSWMGSHFTNDDLVKESRMADDYTFTITFRGEREGRDVGEVTCIPKPDAAVVWGKVVVTVEEESYLPISLLYYDEDLNLARTMTFTDVGQMGGRIMPRLMRIMPTDKPQESTVIKYHELDFNLPLKDTMFSLRSLQR
;
A
#
# COMPACT_ATOMS: atom_id res chain seq x y z
N MET A 1 -62.85 -3.95 -65.28
CA MET A 1 -62.86 -4.67 -63.98
C MET A 1 -61.47 -4.97 -63.39
N LYS A 2 -60.35 -4.53 -63.99
CA LYS A 2 -58.98 -4.73 -63.45
C LYS A 2 -58.34 -3.51 -62.76
N THR A 3 -58.95 -2.33 -62.85
CA THR A 3 -58.39 -1.07 -62.31
C THR A 3 -58.66 -0.83 -60.82
N ARG A 4 -59.72 -1.42 -60.24
CA ARG A 4 -60.07 -1.26 -58.81
C ARG A 4 -59.21 -2.10 -57.85
N SER A 5 -58.65 -3.24 -58.27
CA SER A 5 -57.86 -4.10 -57.36
C SER A 5 -56.42 -3.60 -57.16
N LEU A 6 -55.83 -2.93 -58.16
CA LEU A 6 -54.51 -2.30 -58.06
C LEU A 6 -54.48 -1.09 -57.12
N GLN A 7 -55.60 -0.35 -57.00
CA GLN A 7 -55.75 0.77 -56.05
C GLN A 7 -55.86 0.33 -54.59
N SER A 8 -56.46 -0.84 -54.33
CA SER A 8 -56.56 -1.41 -52.98
C SER A 8 -55.20 -1.93 -52.49
N GLN A 9 -54.44 -2.59 -53.36
CA GLN A 9 -53.14 -3.17 -53.02
C GLN A 9 -52.05 -2.10 -52.80
N SER A 10 -52.10 -0.99 -53.55
CA SER A 10 -51.19 0.14 -53.35
C SER A 10 -51.47 0.92 -52.06
N SER A 11 -52.74 1.03 -51.66
CA SER A 11 -53.16 1.66 -50.40
C SER A 11 -52.60 0.94 -49.17
N ASP A 12 -52.65 -0.39 -49.14
CA ASP A 12 -52.11 -1.19 -48.02
C ASP A 12 -50.58 -1.14 -47.92
N ILE A 13 -49.87 -1.09 -49.04
CA ILE A 13 -48.41 -0.94 -49.07
C ILE A 13 -47.99 0.43 -48.52
N ILE A 14 -48.69 1.50 -48.93
CA ILE A 14 -48.44 2.86 -48.42
C ILE A 14 -48.73 2.93 -46.92
N ARG A 15 -49.81 2.29 -46.45
CA ARG A 15 -50.17 2.27 -45.03
C ARG A 15 -49.12 1.54 -44.19
N ARG A 16 -48.64 0.38 -44.64
CA ARG A 16 -47.54 -0.36 -43.97
C ARG A 16 -46.23 0.42 -44.00
N TYR A 17 -45.90 1.08 -45.11
CA TYR A 17 -44.72 1.94 -45.23
C TYR A 17 -44.79 3.13 -44.28
N LEU A 18 -45.93 3.82 -44.20
CA LEU A 18 -46.15 4.95 -43.29
C LEU A 18 -46.08 4.54 -41.82
N ILE A 19 -46.65 3.38 -41.45
CA ILE A 19 -46.55 2.83 -40.09
C ILE A 19 -45.09 2.49 -39.77
N SER A 20 -44.36 1.82 -40.66
CA SER A 20 -42.93 1.53 -40.48
C SER A 20 -42.11 2.80 -40.32
N LYS A 21 -42.33 3.81 -41.17
CA LYS A 21 -41.66 5.12 -41.10
C LYS A 21 -41.98 5.86 -39.81
N ALA A 22 -43.25 5.87 -39.38
CA ALA A 22 -43.70 6.49 -38.13
C ALA A 22 -43.11 5.79 -36.91
N VAL A 23 -43.07 4.46 -36.91
CA VAL A 23 -42.45 3.64 -35.85
C VAL A 23 -40.94 3.90 -35.79
N THR A 24 -40.21 3.92 -36.92
CA THR A 24 -38.78 4.27 -36.92
C THR A 24 -38.50 5.73 -36.54
N THR A 25 -39.39 6.67 -36.91
CA THR A 25 -39.26 8.10 -36.55
C THR A 25 -39.55 8.34 -35.07
N ALA A 26 -40.50 7.59 -34.48
CA ALA A 26 -40.83 7.67 -33.06
C ALA A 26 -39.84 6.90 -32.17
N LEU A 27 -39.24 5.82 -32.66
CA LEU A 27 -38.22 5.03 -31.93
C LEU A 27 -36.83 5.70 -31.95
N ARG A 28 -36.50 6.47 -32.98
CA ARG A 28 -35.21 7.20 -33.07
C ARG A 28 -34.91 8.12 -31.88
N PRO A 29 -35.80 9.03 -31.44
CA PRO A 29 -35.53 9.88 -30.28
C PRO A 29 -35.42 9.05 -28.99
N LEU A 30 -36.20 7.98 -28.84
CA LEU A 30 -36.13 7.07 -27.69
C LEU A 30 -34.78 6.31 -27.65
N LEU A 31 -34.30 5.83 -28.80
CA LEU A 31 -32.98 5.20 -28.93
C LEU A 31 -31.84 6.20 -28.67
N CYS A 32 -31.94 7.44 -29.15
CA CYS A 32 -30.98 8.49 -28.85
C CYS A 32 -30.96 8.84 -27.36
N ILE A 33 -32.12 9.02 -26.73
CA ILE A 33 -32.24 9.27 -25.28
C ILE A 33 -31.65 8.12 -24.48
N GLY A 34 -31.96 6.87 -24.85
CA GLY A 34 -31.37 5.68 -24.23
C GLY A 34 -29.85 5.62 -24.36
N PHE A 35 -29.31 5.98 -25.54
CA PHE A 35 -27.87 6.08 -25.76
C PHE A 35 -27.23 7.20 -24.92
N TYR A 36 -27.83 8.40 -24.85
CA TYR A 36 -27.34 9.49 -24.01
C TYR A 36 -27.39 9.14 -22.53
N LEU A 37 -28.44 8.46 -22.06
CA LEU A 37 -28.54 7.95 -20.69
C LEU A 37 -27.47 6.91 -20.39
N LEU A 38 -27.19 5.99 -21.33
CA LEU A 38 -26.16 4.98 -21.17
C LEU A 38 -24.75 5.60 -21.17
N VAL A 39 -24.48 6.57 -22.06
CA VAL A 39 -23.23 7.33 -22.08
C VAL A 39 -23.08 8.15 -20.79
N TYR A 40 -24.14 8.78 -20.31
CA TYR A 40 -24.13 9.53 -19.05
C TYR A 40 -23.88 8.61 -17.84
N LEU A 41 -24.54 7.45 -17.76
CA LEU A 41 -24.28 6.47 -16.70
C LEU A 41 -22.83 5.98 -16.73
N ALA A 42 -22.31 5.64 -17.91
CA ALA A 42 -20.93 5.21 -18.08
C ALA A 42 -19.93 6.31 -17.64
N ALA A 43 -20.19 7.57 -18.01
CA ALA A 43 -19.35 8.70 -17.61
C ALA A 43 -19.34 8.91 -16.08
N ASN A 44 -20.49 8.75 -15.40
CA ASN A 44 -20.57 8.85 -13.94
C ASN A 44 -19.82 7.71 -13.24
N GLN A 45 -19.87 6.48 -13.77
CA GLN A 45 -19.11 5.34 -13.22
C GLN A 45 -17.60 5.56 -13.36
N LEU A 46 -17.14 6.07 -14.51
CA LEU A 46 -15.73 6.42 -14.74
C LEU A 46 -15.26 7.52 -13.78
N ALA A 47 -16.05 8.58 -13.57
CA ALA A 47 -15.72 9.65 -12.65
C ALA A 47 -15.61 9.16 -11.20
N PHE A 48 -16.52 8.28 -10.76
CA PHE A 48 -16.48 7.68 -9.44
C PHE A 48 -15.25 6.78 -9.24
N ALA A 49 -14.94 5.93 -10.22
CA ALA A 49 -13.76 5.06 -10.17
C ALA A 49 -12.45 5.86 -10.12
N GLN A 50 -12.36 6.95 -10.89
CA GLN A 50 -11.20 7.84 -10.86
C GLN A 50 -11.04 8.53 -9.49
N THR A 51 -12.13 9.04 -8.92
CA THR A 51 -12.13 9.66 -7.59
C THR A 51 -11.70 8.67 -6.51
N SER A 52 -12.24 7.44 -6.53
CA SER A 52 -11.87 6.38 -5.59
C SER A 52 -10.39 6.02 -5.69
N THR A 53 -9.84 5.97 -6.92
CA THR A 53 -8.41 5.68 -7.15
C THR A 53 -7.52 6.78 -6.59
N VAL A 54 -7.89 8.06 -6.77
CA VAL A 54 -7.13 9.19 -6.23
C VAL A 54 -7.09 9.14 -4.70
N ILE A 55 -8.23 8.90 -4.05
CA ILE A 55 -8.32 8.81 -2.59
C ILE A 55 -7.51 7.61 -2.07
N ALA A 56 -7.60 6.45 -2.71
CA ALA A 56 -6.81 5.28 -2.32
C ALA A 56 -5.30 5.57 -2.39
N LYS A 57 -4.86 6.24 -3.45
CA LYS A 57 -3.45 6.63 -3.59
C LYS A 57 -3.02 7.59 -2.47
N GLU A 58 -3.86 8.58 -2.16
CA GLU A 58 -3.59 9.55 -1.09
C GLU A 58 -3.47 8.86 0.28
N ILE A 59 -4.34 7.91 0.59
CA ILE A 59 -4.27 7.10 1.81
C ILE A 59 -2.92 6.37 1.87
N LEU A 60 -2.54 5.67 0.80
CA LEU A 60 -1.29 4.91 0.75
C LEU A 60 -0.05 5.80 0.85
N ASP A 61 -0.02 6.93 0.12
CA ASP A 61 1.09 7.89 0.20
C ASP A 61 1.24 8.45 1.63
N LYS A 62 0.12 8.77 2.30
CA LYS A 62 0.15 9.30 3.66
C LYS A 62 0.63 8.26 4.68
N VAL A 63 0.28 6.99 4.49
CA VAL A 63 0.79 5.88 5.31
C VAL A 63 2.30 5.69 5.08
N ASP A 64 2.76 5.67 3.83
CA ASP A 64 4.17 5.50 3.46
C ASP A 64 5.07 6.65 3.99
N ASP A 65 4.55 7.87 4.00
CA ASP A 65 5.31 9.07 4.39
C ASP A 65 5.25 9.38 5.90
N LEU A 66 4.47 8.63 6.68
CA LEU A 66 4.17 8.95 8.08
C LEU A 66 5.43 8.98 8.97
N TRP A 67 6.27 7.94 8.91
CA TRP A 67 7.53 7.85 9.67
C TRP A 67 8.77 8.36 8.90
N ARG A 68 8.63 8.63 7.60
CA ARG A 68 9.74 8.97 6.72
C ARG A 68 9.82 10.47 6.41
N GLY A 69 8.71 11.06 5.98
CA GLY A 69 8.70 12.35 5.28
C GLY A 69 9.72 12.41 4.13
N ASP A 70 10.21 13.59 3.81
CA ASP A 70 11.30 13.75 2.83
C ASP A 70 12.65 13.24 3.38
N SER A 71 12.83 13.37 4.68
CA SER A 71 13.95 12.81 5.44
C SER A 71 13.57 12.72 6.90
N SER A 72 14.12 11.72 7.58
CA SER A 72 13.93 11.57 9.01
C SER A 72 15.17 11.04 9.73
N HIS A 73 15.28 11.33 11.02
CA HIS A 73 16.22 10.73 11.96
C HIS A 73 15.50 10.43 13.25
N GLY A 74 15.76 9.27 13.84
CA GLY A 74 15.10 8.92 15.08
C GLY A 74 15.72 7.74 15.80
N THR A 75 15.23 7.51 17.01
CA THR A 75 15.58 6.37 17.84
C THR A 75 14.35 5.53 18.14
N MET A 76 14.52 4.21 18.12
CA MET A 76 13.45 3.26 18.36
C MET A 76 13.97 2.05 19.13
N THR A 77 13.06 1.33 19.79
CA THR A 77 13.32 -0.02 20.28
C THR A 77 12.55 -1.02 19.46
N MET A 78 13.19 -2.13 19.11
CA MET A 78 12.56 -3.28 18.46
C MET A 78 12.68 -4.49 19.38
N THR A 79 11.56 -4.99 19.90
CA THR A 79 11.49 -6.21 20.69
C THR A 79 10.96 -7.35 19.83
N ILE A 80 11.75 -8.40 19.69
CA ILE A 80 11.38 -9.61 18.96
C ILE A 80 11.16 -10.72 19.98
N THR A 81 10.00 -11.35 19.91
CA THR A 81 9.60 -12.49 20.76
C THR A 81 9.29 -13.67 19.87
N THR A 82 10.01 -14.76 20.08
CA THR A 82 9.78 -16.07 19.45
C THR A 82 9.37 -17.09 20.52
N ALA A 83 9.04 -18.32 20.12
CA ALA A 83 8.77 -19.40 21.07
C ALA A 83 9.94 -19.71 22.03
N HIS A 84 11.18 -19.36 21.66
CA HIS A 84 12.38 -19.78 22.39
C HIS A 84 13.13 -18.64 23.07
N TRP A 85 12.95 -17.41 22.60
CA TRP A 85 13.71 -16.28 23.10
C TRP A 85 12.99 -14.96 22.86
N THR A 86 13.32 -13.98 23.71
CA THR A 86 12.99 -12.57 23.51
C THR A 86 14.26 -11.74 23.47
N ARG A 87 14.33 -10.81 22.52
CA ARG A 87 15.47 -9.91 22.35
C ARG A 87 14.98 -8.52 22.00
N THR A 88 15.55 -7.52 22.66
CA THR A 88 15.27 -6.11 22.39
C THR A 88 16.52 -5.44 21.82
N LEU A 89 16.31 -4.67 20.76
CA LEU A 89 17.33 -3.86 20.09
C LEU A 89 16.99 -2.39 20.24
N THR A 90 17.99 -1.57 20.56
CA THR A 90 17.90 -0.11 20.42
C THR A 90 18.52 0.25 19.08
N ILE A 91 17.77 0.96 18.25
CA ILE A 91 18.12 1.27 16.86
C ILE A 91 18.06 2.78 16.67
N GLU A 92 19.08 3.31 16.03
CA GLU A 92 19.08 4.66 15.46
C GLU A 92 18.88 4.54 13.94
N SER A 93 18.00 5.35 13.37
CA SER A 93 17.63 5.26 11.96
C SER A 93 17.65 6.63 11.29
N TRP A 94 18.12 6.66 10.05
CA TRP A 94 18.03 7.80 9.15
C TRP A 94 17.37 7.38 7.86
N SER A 95 16.56 8.26 7.29
CA SER A 95 15.94 8.08 5.98
C SER A 95 16.05 9.34 5.14
N LYS A 96 16.15 9.19 3.82
CA LYS A 96 16.11 10.30 2.86
C LYS A 96 15.42 9.87 1.57
N GLY A 97 14.29 10.48 1.28
CA GLY A 97 13.39 10.10 0.20
C GLY A 97 12.99 8.64 0.27
N LYS A 98 12.44 8.12 -0.83
CA LYS A 98 11.92 6.75 -0.93
C LYS A 98 12.99 5.69 -1.19
N GLU A 99 14.28 6.03 -1.20
CA GLU A 99 15.32 5.08 -1.65
C GLU A 99 16.49 4.89 -0.70
N LYS A 100 16.67 5.77 0.29
CA LYS A 100 17.85 5.73 1.16
C LYS A 100 17.44 5.61 2.61
N SER A 101 17.92 4.57 3.29
CA SER A 101 17.82 4.46 4.74
C SER A 101 19.07 3.82 5.32
N LEU A 102 19.44 4.23 6.53
CA LEU A 102 20.54 3.68 7.31
C LEU A 102 20.02 3.40 8.71
N MET A 103 20.19 2.18 9.18
CA MET A 103 19.84 1.77 10.53
C MET A 103 21.10 1.31 11.25
N ARG A 104 21.27 1.70 12.51
CA ARG A 104 22.40 1.31 13.38
C ARG A 104 21.87 0.75 14.68
N ILE A 105 22.31 -0.46 15.04
CA ILE A 105 22.04 -1.03 16.36
C ILE A 105 22.96 -0.36 17.39
N LEU A 106 22.35 0.29 18.39
CA LEU A 106 23.04 0.91 19.52
C LEU A 106 23.19 -0.07 20.70
N ALA A 107 22.21 -0.95 20.89
CA ALA A 107 22.17 -1.94 21.97
C ALA A 107 21.40 -3.21 21.55
N PRO A 108 21.68 -4.38 22.17
CA PRO A 108 22.61 -4.60 23.27
C PRO A 108 24.06 -4.76 22.78
N LYS A 109 25.01 -4.84 23.72
CA LYS A 109 26.46 -4.90 23.42
C LYS A 109 26.84 -6.00 22.43
N LYS A 110 26.10 -7.12 22.42
CA LYS A 110 26.36 -8.25 21.54
C LYS A 110 26.22 -7.90 20.06
N GLU A 111 25.36 -6.95 19.70
CA GLU A 111 25.08 -6.57 18.30
C GLU A 111 25.26 -5.08 18.01
N LYS A 112 25.63 -4.28 19.02
CA LYS A 112 26.04 -2.89 18.88
C LYS A 112 27.00 -2.69 17.71
N GLY A 113 26.69 -1.70 16.86
CA GLY A 113 27.46 -1.34 15.67
C GLY A 113 27.10 -2.13 14.42
N THR A 114 26.17 -3.09 14.49
CA THR A 114 25.58 -3.67 13.28
C THR A 114 24.78 -2.59 12.57
N THR A 115 25.02 -2.40 11.28
CA THR A 115 24.33 -1.40 10.47
C THR A 115 23.72 -2.02 9.23
N THR A 116 22.55 -1.53 8.85
CA THR A 116 21.84 -1.89 7.63
C THR A 116 21.69 -0.63 6.78
N LEU A 117 22.14 -0.69 5.52
CA LEU A 117 21.96 0.38 4.54
C LEU A 117 21.03 -0.14 3.44
N ARG A 118 19.96 0.60 3.17
CA ARG A 118 19.20 0.52 1.92
C ARG A 118 19.63 1.64 1.00
N SER A 119 19.91 1.30 -0.26
CA SER A 119 20.08 2.25 -1.35
C SER A 119 19.41 1.71 -2.61
N GLY A 120 18.30 2.34 -3.00
CA GLY A 120 17.40 1.82 -4.02
C GLY A 120 16.84 0.47 -3.60
N ASN A 121 16.98 -0.53 -4.48
CA ASN A 121 16.53 -1.91 -4.25
C ASN A 121 17.57 -2.79 -3.55
N ASN A 122 18.71 -2.24 -3.15
CA ASN A 122 19.79 -3.01 -2.56
C ASN A 122 19.87 -2.79 -1.06
N ILE A 123 20.12 -3.88 -0.32
CA ILE A 123 20.44 -3.85 1.10
C ILE A 123 21.88 -4.32 1.32
N TRP A 124 22.58 -3.63 2.21
CA TRP A 124 23.86 -4.05 2.74
C TRP A 124 23.82 -4.09 4.27
N ASN A 125 24.44 -5.12 4.83
CA ASN A 125 24.65 -5.23 6.27
C ASN A 125 26.13 -5.16 6.57
N TYR A 126 26.51 -4.41 7.60
CA TYR A 126 27.84 -4.46 8.18
C TYR A 126 27.82 -5.19 9.51
N LEU A 127 28.71 -6.17 9.62
CA LEU A 127 28.86 -7.01 10.79
C LEU A 127 30.17 -6.63 11.52
N PRO A 128 30.11 -5.87 12.64
CA PRO A 128 31.30 -5.29 13.26
C PRO A 128 32.28 -6.34 13.80
N LYS A 129 31.77 -7.50 14.26
CA LYS A 129 32.61 -8.58 14.81
C LYS A 129 33.60 -9.16 13.80
N VAL A 130 33.21 -9.19 12.53
CA VAL A 130 34.03 -9.71 11.44
C VAL A 130 34.50 -8.60 10.49
N LYS A 131 34.12 -7.33 10.78
CA LYS A 131 34.42 -6.15 9.96
C LYS A 131 34.07 -6.33 8.48
N ARG A 132 32.94 -6.99 8.18
CA ARG A 132 32.51 -7.25 6.79
C ARG A 132 31.26 -6.48 6.44
N VAL A 133 31.24 -5.95 5.23
CA VAL A 133 30.03 -5.47 4.55
C VAL A 133 29.55 -6.59 3.63
N ILE A 134 28.29 -6.97 3.74
CA ILE A 134 27.65 -8.04 2.97
C ILE A 134 26.47 -7.43 2.23
N LYS A 135 26.44 -7.57 0.90
CA LYS A 135 25.26 -7.26 0.10
C LYS A 135 24.26 -8.41 0.26
N LEU A 136 23.00 -8.11 0.55
CA LEU A 136 21.95 -9.12 0.60
C LEU A 136 21.57 -9.52 -0.83
N PRO A 137 21.64 -10.82 -1.19
CA PRO A 137 21.16 -11.29 -2.47
C PRO A 137 19.62 -11.29 -2.52
N SER A 138 19.05 -11.17 -3.72
CA SER A 138 17.60 -11.14 -3.92
C SER A 138 16.88 -12.38 -3.36
N SER A 139 17.54 -13.55 -3.35
CA SER A 139 17.00 -14.78 -2.77
C SER A 139 16.76 -14.71 -1.26
N MET A 140 17.38 -13.74 -0.56
CA MET A 140 17.18 -13.53 0.88
C MET A 140 16.14 -12.45 1.19
N MET A 141 15.48 -11.87 0.17
CA MET A 141 14.51 -10.79 0.38
C MET A 141 13.29 -11.23 1.19
N ALA A 142 12.79 -12.45 0.94
CA ALA A 142 11.71 -13.06 1.73
C ALA A 142 12.15 -13.54 3.13
N SER A 143 13.46 -13.58 3.41
CA SER A 143 13.96 -14.03 4.72
C SER A 143 13.78 -12.97 5.80
N SER A 144 13.67 -13.40 7.05
CA SER A 144 13.57 -12.52 8.21
C SER A 144 14.76 -11.55 8.33
N TRP A 145 14.46 -10.28 8.55
CA TRP A 145 15.45 -9.27 8.89
C TRP A 145 15.86 -9.43 10.35
N MET A 146 17.11 -9.83 10.58
CA MET A 146 17.73 -10.01 11.90
C MET A 146 16.95 -10.91 12.88
N GLY A 147 16.23 -11.90 12.34
CA GLY A 147 15.40 -12.82 13.13
C GLY A 147 14.09 -12.21 13.63
N SER A 148 13.69 -11.05 13.12
CA SER A 148 12.37 -10.46 13.36
C SER A 148 11.31 -11.04 12.43
N HIS A 149 10.05 -10.62 12.64
CA HIS A 149 8.94 -10.93 11.76
C HIS A 149 8.82 -9.96 10.57
N PHE A 150 9.79 -9.04 10.38
CA PHE A 150 9.98 -8.31 9.12
C PHE A 150 10.78 -9.17 8.15
N THR A 151 10.47 -9.07 6.87
CA THR A 151 11.32 -9.58 5.78
C THR A 151 12.34 -8.52 5.38
N ASN A 152 13.42 -8.92 4.69
CA ASN A 152 14.33 -7.93 4.10
C ASN A 152 13.64 -7.13 2.97
N ASP A 153 12.65 -7.71 2.31
CA ASP A 153 11.81 -7.02 1.32
C ASP A 153 11.01 -5.88 1.96
N ASP A 154 10.46 -6.07 3.15
CA ASP A 154 9.75 -5.00 3.87
C ASP A 154 10.64 -3.75 4.02
N LEU A 155 11.93 -3.91 4.30
CA LEU A 155 12.87 -2.80 4.42
C LEU A 155 13.07 -2.07 3.09
N VAL A 156 13.00 -2.77 1.95
CA VAL A 156 13.11 -2.18 0.59
C VAL A 156 11.80 -1.58 0.11
N LYS A 157 10.66 -2.09 0.56
CA LYS A 157 9.34 -1.78 0.00
C LYS A 157 8.48 -0.87 0.86
N GLU A 158 8.95 -0.53 2.06
CA GLU A 158 8.31 0.33 3.09
C GLU A 158 7.75 1.70 2.61
N SER A 159 7.96 2.10 1.36
CA SER A 159 7.60 3.46 0.88
C SER A 159 7.19 3.47 -0.59
N ARG A 160 6.64 2.35 -1.08
CA ARG A 160 6.40 2.09 -2.50
C ARG A 160 5.06 1.38 -2.72
N MET A 161 4.09 1.49 -1.80
CA MET A 161 2.84 0.75 -1.95
C MET A 161 2.09 1.13 -3.23
N ALA A 162 1.96 2.43 -3.51
CA ALA A 162 1.33 2.90 -4.75
C ALA A 162 2.14 2.58 -6.02
N ASP A 163 3.46 2.41 -5.89
CA ASP A 163 4.37 2.13 -7.01
C ASP A 163 4.37 0.65 -7.38
N ASP A 164 4.29 -0.24 -6.40
CA ASP A 164 4.48 -1.69 -6.58
C ASP A 164 3.15 -2.48 -6.58
N TYR A 165 2.04 -1.87 -6.14
CA TYR A 165 0.72 -2.53 -6.08
C TYR A 165 -0.32 -1.79 -6.94
N THR A 166 -1.28 -2.54 -7.47
CA THR A 166 -2.60 -2.02 -7.85
C THR A 166 -3.47 -2.01 -6.61
N PHE A 167 -4.18 -0.91 -6.38
CA PHE A 167 -4.92 -0.70 -5.13
C PHE A 167 -6.37 -0.29 -5.39
N THR A 168 -7.26 -0.62 -4.45
CA THR A 168 -8.68 -0.30 -4.53
C THR A 168 -9.25 -0.12 -3.12
N ILE A 169 -10.09 0.90 -2.93
CA ILE A 169 -10.87 1.04 -1.70
C ILE A 169 -11.90 -0.10 -1.67
N THR A 170 -11.77 -0.99 -0.70
CA THR A 170 -12.68 -2.15 -0.55
C THR A 170 -13.73 -1.95 0.52
N PHE A 171 -13.54 -0.99 1.44
CA PHE A 171 -14.50 -0.67 2.48
C PHE A 171 -14.31 0.77 2.95
N ARG A 172 -15.42 1.45 3.26
CA ARG A 172 -15.47 2.71 4.02
C ARG A 172 -16.72 2.66 4.90
N GLY A 173 -16.58 3.00 6.17
CA GLY A 173 -17.70 3.07 7.11
C GLY A 173 -17.29 2.67 8.51
N GLU A 174 -18.29 2.45 9.37
CA GLU A 174 -18.05 2.16 10.77
C GLU A 174 -17.68 0.69 11.01
N ARG A 175 -16.61 0.45 11.77
CA ARG A 175 -16.30 -0.84 12.39
C ARG A 175 -15.87 -0.63 13.84
N GLU A 176 -16.45 -1.43 14.73
CA GLU A 176 -16.12 -1.39 16.17
C GLU A 176 -16.22 0.02 16.78
N GLY A 177 -17.21 0.81 16.35
CA GLY A 177 -17.42 2.18 16.82
C GLY A 177 -16.40 3.20 16.29
N ARG A 178 -15.68 2.88 15.20
CA ARG A 178 -14.70 3.76 14.54
C ARG A 178 -14.98 3.83 13.05
N ASP A 179 -14.93 5.03 12.49
CA ASP A 179 -14.97 5.21 11.04
C ASP A 179 -13.61 4.81 10.43
N VAL A 180 -13.64 3.85 9.52
CA VAL A 180 -12.44 3.28 8.91
C VAL A 180 -12.56 3.16 7.39
N GLY A 181 -11.43 3.32 6.73
CA GLY A 181 -11.23 2.99 5.32
C GLY A 181 -10.33 1.76 5.18
N GLU A 182 -10.65 0.88 4.23
CA GLU A 182 -9.80 -0.25 3.85
C GLU A 182 -9.39 -0.14 2.38
N VAL A 183 -8.09 -0.23 2.13
CA VAL A 183 -7.50 -0.28 0.79
C VAL A 183 -6.87 -1.65 0.60
N THR A 184 -7.37 -2.41 -0.37
CA THR A 184 -6.76 -3.68 -0.79
C THR A 184 -5.72 -3.40 -1.88
N CYS A 185 -4.52 -3.92 -1.68
CA CYS A 185 -3.36 -3.79 -2.56
C CYS A 185 -2.98 -5.18 -3.09
N ILE A 186 -2.93 -5.32 -4.42
CA ILE A 186 -2.51 -6.53 -5.14
C ILE A 186 -1.22 -6.19 -5.90
N PRO A 187 -0.14 -6.98 -5.77
CA PRO A 187 1.13 -6.67 -6.42
C PRO A 187 0.98 -6.62 -7.93
N LYS A 188 1.68 -5.69 -8.58
CA LYS A 188 1.74 -5.65 -10.05
C LYS A 188 2.51 -6.89 -10.56
N PRO A 189 2.23 -7.39 -11.78
CA PRO A 189 2.85 -8.61 -12.29
C PRO A 189 4.39 -8.61 -12.32
N ASP A 190 5.00 -7.43 -12.44
CA ASP A 190 6.44 -7.19 -12.49
C ASP A 190 7.01 -6.65 -11.17
N ALA A 191 6.17 -6.49 -10.14
CA ALA A 191 6.61 -6.03 -8.84
C ALA A 191 7.40 -7.15 -8.14
N ALA A 192 8.69 -6.92 -7.93
CA ALA A 192 9.51 -7.78 -7.09
C ALA A 192 9.17 -7.55 -5.61
N VAL A 193 8.03 -8.08 -5.15
CA VAL A 193 7.54 -8.04 -3.77
C VAL A 193 7.19 -9.46 -3.31
N VAL A 194 7.21 -9.69 -2.00
CA VAL A 194 7.01 -11.05 -1.43
C VAL A 194 5.57 -11.35 -0.98
N TRP A 195 4.64 -10.40 -1.13
CA TRP A 195 3.27 -10.51 -0.64
C TRP A 195 2.27 -10.59 -1.79
N GLY A 196 1.36 -11.57 -1.74
CA GLY A 196 0.31 -11.74 -2.76
C GLY A 196 -0.85 -10.76 -2.60
N LYS A 197 -1.06 -10.22 -1.40
CA LYS A 197 -2.04 -9.16 -1.13
C LYS A 197 -1.73 -8.46 0.20
N VAL A 198 -1.96 -7.15 0.27
CA VAL A 198 -1.93 -6.37 1.51
C VAL A 198 -3.25 -5.63 1.67
N VAL A 199 -3.89 -5.70 2.84
CA VAL A 199 -5.06 -4.88 3.16
C VAL A 199 -4.64 -3.85 4.19
N VAL A 200 -4.73 -2.57 3.81
CA VAL A 200 -4.38 -1.42 4.66
C VAL A 200 -5.67 -0.85 5.23
N THR A 201 -5.80 -0.86 6.57
CA THR A 201 -6.91 -0.25 7.28
C THR A 201 -6.44 1.03 7.96
N VAL A 202 -7.14 2.13 7.70
CA VAL A 202 -6.84 3.46 8.26
C VAL A 202 -8.07 4.04 8.94
N GLU A 203 -7.85 4.97 9.87
CA GLU A 203 -8.93 5.86 10.33
C GLU A 203 -9.36 6.78 9.19
N GLU A 204 -10.66 6.94 9.01
CA GLU A 204 -11.26 7.60 7.85
C GLU A 204 -10.89 9.09 7.73
N GLU A 205 -10.77 9.83 8.83
CA GLU A 205 -10.54 11.27 8.82
C GLU A 205 -9.04 11.61 8.74
N SER A 206 -8.23 11.01 9.61
CA SER A 206 -6.80 11.32 9.68
C SER A 206 -5.93 10.45 8.77
N TYR A 207 -6.46 9.37 8.20
CA TYR A 207 -5.70 8.31 7.51
C TYR A 207 -4.57 7.70 8.35
N LEU A 208 -4.64 7.80 9.68
CA LEU A 208 -3.70 7.10 10.54
C LEU A 208 -3.90 5.59 10.38
N PRO A 209 -2.81 4.82 10.14
CA PRO A 209 -2.94 3.39 9.98
C PRO A 209 -3.38 2.74 11.29
N ILE A 210 -4.32 1.80 11.19
CA ILE A 210 -4.84 0.99 12.30
C ILE A 210 -4.24 -0.41 12.23
N SER A 211 -4.30 -1.03 11.05
CA SER A 211 -3.75 -2.35 10.80
C SER A 211 -3.40 -2.57 9.34
N LEU A 212 -2.45 -3.46 9.10
CA LEU A 212 -2.09 -4.00 7.81
C LEU A 212 -2.18 -5.53 7.87
N LEU A 213 -2.94 -6.14 6.98
CA LEU A 213 -3.06 -7.59 6.83
C LEU A 213 -2.25 -8.04 5.62
N TYR A 214 -1.26 -8.90 5.83
CA TYR A 214 -0.40 -9.43 4.76
C TYR A 214 -0.82 -10.85 4.43
N TYR A 215 -1.02 -11.11 3.15
CA TYR A 215 -1.36 -12.41 2.61
C TYR A 215 -0.24 -12.92 1.71
N ASP A 216 0.00 -14.23 1.74
CA ASP A 216 0.95 -14.89 0.84
C ASP A 216 0.41 -14.98 -0.61
N GLU A 217 1.19 -15.59 -1.51
CA GLU A 217 0.84 -15.76 -2.92
C GLU A 217 -0.41 -16.65 -3.12
N ASP A 218 -0.68 -17.56 -2.16
CA ASP A 218 -1.87 -18.40 -2.13
C ASP A 218 -3.08 -17.71 -1.46
N LEU A 219 -2.95 -16.42 -1.13
CA LEU A 219 -3.95 -15.59 -0.48
C LEU A 219 -4.36 -16.05 0.93
N ASN A 220 -3.51 -16.79 1.62
CA ASN A 220 -3.66 -17.09 3.05
C ASN A 220 -3.11 -15.93 3.88
N LEU A 221 -3.77 -15.61 4.99
CA LEU A 221 -3.30 -14.56 5.90
C LEU A 221 -1.99 -15.00 6.56
N ALA A 222 -0.88 -14.38 6.19
CA ALA A 222 0.45 -14.73 6.69
C ALA A 222 0.76 -14.03 8.03
N ARG A 223 0.39 -12.75 8.15
CA ARG A 223 0.64 -11.96 9.37
C ARG A 223 -0.23 -10.71 9.44
N THR A 224 -0.37 -10.20 10.66
CA THR A 224 -1.06 -8.95 10.96
C THR A 224 -0.09 -7.95 11.57
N MET A 225 -0.09 -6.73 11.05
CA MET A 225 0.59 -5.58 11.62
C MET A 225 -0.44 -4.62 12.21
N THR A 226 -0.22 -4.14 13.42
CA THR A 226 -1.13 -3.22 14.14
C THR A 226 -0.38 -2.01 14.63
N PHE A 227 -1.08 -0.88 14.70
CA PHE A 227 -0.53 0.41 15.05
C PHE A 227 -1.31 0.99 16.23
N THR A 228 -0.59 1.39 17.27
CA THR A 228 -1.17 1.85 18.54
C THR A 228 -0.30 2.93 19.16
N ASP A 229 -0.72 3.44 20.32
CA ASP A 229 -0.01 4.49 21.07
C ASP A 229 0.16 5.77 20.23
N VAL A 230 -0.94 6.25 19.66
CA VAL A 230 -0.98 7.47 18.85
C VAL A 230 -0.59 8.67 19.71
N GLY A 231 0.36 9.46 19.22
CA GLY A 231 0.83 10.66 19.92
C GLY A 231 1.62 11.57 18.99
N GLN A 232 2.04 12.73 19.51
CA GLN A 232 2.88 13.66 18.77
C GLN A 232 4.35 13.20 18.76
N MET A 233 4.99 13.31 17.59
CA MET A 233 6.42 13.09 17.39
C MET A 233 6.88 13.91 16.18
N GLY A 234 7.98 14.67 16.31
CA GLY A 234 8.51 15.48 15.21
C GLY A 234 7.52 16.47 14.60
N GLY A 235 6.57 16.99 15.40
CA GLY A 235 5.51 17.90 14.96
C GLY A 235 4.35 17.23 14.20
N ARG A 236 4.27 15.90 14.18
CA ARG A 236 3.20 15.13 13.52
C ARG A 236 2.49 14.22 14.53
N ILE A 237 1.20 13.96 14.33
CA ILE A 237 0.47 12.92 15.07
C ILE A 237 0.68 11.60 14.33
N MET A 238 1.13 10.56 15.03
CA MET A 238 1.36 9.24 14.44
C MET A 238 1.30 8.13 15.50
N PRO A 239 1.14 6.85 15.10
CA PRO A 239 1.33 5.72 15.99
C PRO A 239 2.80 5.60 16.39
N ARG A 240 3.05 5.47 17.69
CA ARG A 240 4.41 5.30 18.23
C ARG A 240 4.77 3.83 18.44
N LEU A 241 3.77 2.94 18.40
CA LEU A 241 3.96 1.50 18.57
C LEU A 241 3.40 0.74 17.37
N MET A 242 4.25 -0.02 16.70
CA MET A 242 3.91 -0.95 15.63
C MET A 242 4.17 -2.38 16.12
N ARG A 243 3.23 -3.30 15.88
CA ARG A 243 3.37 -4.72 16.26
C ARG A 243 3.01 -5.62 15.09
N ILE A 244 3.92 -6.52 14.73
CA ILE A 244 3.69 -7.63 13.80
C ILE A 244 3.45 -8.91 14.60
N MET A 245 2.46 -9.69 14.16
CA MET A 245 2.15 -11.03 14.67
C MET A 245 1.93 -11.99 13.49
N PRO A 246 2.73 -13.07 13.36
CA PRO A 246 2.47 -14.13 12.39
C PRO A 246 1.17 -14.87 12.70
N THR A 247 0.43 -15.26 11.67
CA THR A 247 -0.85 -15.99 11.84
C THR A 247 -0.62 -17.41 12.35
N ASP A 248 0.43 -18.08 11.86
CA ASP A 248 0.77 -19.46 12.19
C ASP A 248 1.44 -19.60 13.58
N LYS A 249 1.91 -18.49 14.15
CA LYS A 249 2.62 -18.43 15.44
C LYS A 249 2.10 -17.26 16.29
N PRO A 250 0.86 -17.34 16.80
CA PRO A 250 0.20 -16.22 17.49
C PRO A 250 0.90 -15.79 18.81
N GLN A 251 1.75 -16.63 19.39
CA GLN A 251 2.59 -16.32 20.55
C GLN A 251 3.87 -15.52 20.19
N GLU A 252 4.23 -15.46 18.92
CA GLU A 252 5.41 -14.74 18.44
C GLU A 252 5.03 -13.33 17.98
N SER A 253 5.93 -12.38 18.16
CA SER A 253 5.71 -11.01 17.71
C SER A 253 6.99 -10.21 17.52
N THR A 254 6.91 -9.16 16.71
CA THR A 254 7.91 -8.08 16.69
C THR A 254 7.21 -6.77 16.97
N VAL A 255 7.70 -6.04 17.97
CA VAL A 255 7.17 -4.74 18.39
C VAL A 255 8.24 -3.68 18.17
N ILE A 256 7.93 -2.66 17.37
CA ILE A 256 8.73 -1.44 17.24
C ILE A 256 8.05 -0.34 18.06
N LYS A 257 8.82 0.31 18.92
CA LYS A 257 8.40 1.53 19.64
C LYS A 257 9.34 2.67 19.28
N TYR A 258 8.81 3.69 18.63
CA TYR A 258 9.53 4.92 18.34
C TYR A 258 9.63 5.77 19.61
N HIS A 259 10.81 6.32 19.87
CA HIS A 259 11.07 7.21 21.00
C HIS A 259 11.18 8.66 20.56
N GLU A 260 11.95 8.88 19.50
CA GLU A 260 12.23 10.18 18.91
C GLU A 260 12.21 10.05 17.40
N LEU A 261 11.67 11.06 16.72
CA LEU A 261 11.66 11.13 15.27
C LEU A 261 11.57 12.60 14.85
N ASP A 262 12.59 13.05 14.13
CA ASP A 262 12.68 14.38 13.55
C ASP A 262 12.58 14.27 12.02
N PHE A 263 12.02 15.31 11.40
CA PHE A 263 11.74 15.33 9.95
C PHE A 263 12.40 16.53 9.26
N ASN A 264 12.47 16.45 7.93
CA ASN A 264 12.92 17.54 7.05
C ASN A 264 14.35 18.01 7.37
N LEU A 265 15.21 17.05 7.71
CA LEU A 265 16.59 17.29 8.08
C LEU A 265 17.47 17.45 6.83
N PRO A 266 18.48 18.33 6.82
CA PRO A 266 19.39 18.52 5.71
C PRO A 266 20.44 17.38 5.62
N LEU A 267 19.98 16.15 5.40
CA LEU A 267 20.84 14.96 5.33
C LEU A 267 21.62 14.92 4.01
N LYS A 268 22.95 14.79 4.11
CA LYS A 268 23.84 14.66 2.95
C LYS A 268 23.79 13.25 2.38
N ASP A 269 23.83 13.12 1.07
CA ASP A 269 23.82 11.82 0.37
C ASP A 269 24.97 10.91 0.76
N THR A 270 26.12 11.48 1.13
CA THR A 270 27.30 10.74 1.59
C THR A 270 27.05 9.94 2.87
N MET A 271 26.02 10.30 3.65
CA MET A 271 25.56 9.53 4.80
C MET A 271 25.07 8.13 4.39
N PHE A 272 24.46 7.99 3.21
CA PHE A 272 23.89 6.74 2.72
C PHE A 272 24.87 6.03 1.77
N SER A 273 26.09 5.78 2.27
CA SER A 273 27.16 5.14 1.52
C SER A 273 27.70 3.91 2.25
N LEU A 274 28.33 2.99 1.52
CA LEU A 274 28.97 1.81 2.12
C LEU A 274 30.03 2.17 3.17
N ARG A 275 30.65 3.35 3.04
CA ARG A 275 31.61 3.85 4.04
C ARG A 275 30.94 4.19 5.36
N SER A 276 29.70 4.68 5.33
CA SER A 276 28.96 5.05 6.54
C SER A 276 28.55 3.83 7.38
N LEU A 277 28.41 2.65 6.77
CA LEU A 277 28.12 1.41 7.48
C LEU A 277 29.17 1.10 8.56
N GLN A 278 30.43 1.47 8.33
CA GLN A 278 31.55 1.14 9.23
C GLN A 278 31.79 2.19 10.33
N ARG A 279 31.06 3.31 10.30
CA ARG A 279 31.18 4.42 11.25
C ARG A 279 30.30 4.23 12.47
#